data_AF-T1ARK6-F1
#
_entry.id   AF-T1ARK6-F1
#
_cell.length_a   1.000
_cell.length_b   1.000
_cell.length_c   1.000
_cell.angle_alpha   90.00
_cell.angle_beta   90.00
_cell.angle_gamma   90.00
#
_symmetry.space_group_name_H-M   'P 1'
#
loop_
_entity.id
_entity.type
_entity.pdbx_description
1 polymer ?
#
loop_
_entity_poly.entity_id
_entity_poly.type
_entity_poly.pdbx_seq_one_letter_code
_entity_poly.pdbx_strand_id
1 'polypeptide(L)'
;MMCPFCDAVGERRALHGHMLSEHRERLITRSEAGRTFLEVNCPICPEGISKEVNPRGRDPEFAEKFADEIRMVGFDLLLYHWET
;
A
#
# COMPACT_ATOMS: atom_id res chain seq x y z
N MET A 1 -18.63 -0.55 1.45
CA MET A 1 -17.64 -1.53 0.95
C MET A 1 -16.94 -2.18 2.16
N MET A 2 -16.60 -3.47 2.11
CA MET A 2 -15.93 -4.24 3.19
C MET A 2 -14.40 -4.21 3.05
N CYS A 3 -13.66 -4.17 4.16
CA CYS A 3 -12.21 -4.25 4.14
C CYS A 3 -11.77 -5.60 3.58
N PRO A 4 -10.76 -5.67 2.69
CA PRO A 4 -10.29 -6.95 2.19
C PRO A 4 -9.59 -7.78 3.27
N PHE A 5 -9.08 -7.13 4.33
CA PHE A 5 -8.28 -7.79 5.38
C PHE A 5 -9.07 -8.18 6.63
N CYS A 6 -10.30 -7.67 6.82
CA CYS A 6 -11.12 -7.89 8.00
C CYS A 6 -12.60 -7.56 7.75
N ASP A 7 -13.46 -7.77 8.74
CA ASP A 7 -14.91 -7.53 8.62
C ASP A 7 -15.35 -6.06 8.69
N ALA A 8 -14.41 -5.10 8.70
CA ALA A 8 -14.75 -3.68 8.75
C ALA A 8 -15.52 -3.24 7.49
N VAL A 9 -16.58 -2.45 7.66
CA VAL A 9 -17.39 -1.95 6.55
C VAL A 9 -17.44 -0.43 6.61
N GLY A 10 -17.23 0.24 5.48
CA GLY A 10 -17.27 1.68 5.39
C GLY A 10 -17.25 2.22 3.97
N GLU A 11 -17.12 3.53 3.84
CA GLU A 11 -16.81 4.20 2.58
C GLU A 11 -15.31 4.12 2.27
N ARG A 12 -14.92 4.34 1.01
CA ARG A 12 -13.52 4.25 0.56
C ARG A 12 -12.55 4.99 1.46
N ARG A 13 -12.84 6.26 1.78
CA ARG A 13 -11.98 7.10 2.63
C ARG A 13 -11.88 6.59 4.07
N ALA A 14 -12.96 6.03 4.61
CA ALA A 14 -12.97 5.43 5.94
C ALA A 14 -12.17 4.12 5.96
N LEU A 15 -12.35 3.27 4.95
CA LEU A 15 -11.56 2.03 4.80
C LEU A 15 -10.08 2.31 4.58
N HIS A 16 -9.74 3.37 3.83
CA HIS A 16 -8.36 3.79 3.61
C HIS A 16 -7.64 4.12 4.91
N GLY A 17 -8.26 4.97 5.74
CA GLY A 17 -7.74 5.29 7.07
C GLY A 17 -7.69 4.08 8.00
N HIS A 18 -8.70 3.21 7.94
CA HIS A 18 -8.73 1.96 8.69
C HIS A 18 -7.58 1.03 8.30
N MET A 19 -7.30 0.83 7.01
CA MET A 19 -6.20 -0.01 6.55
C MET A 19 -4.83 0.55 6.93
N LEU A 20 -4.67 1.88 6.91
CA LEU A 20 -3.46 2.54 7.39
C LEU A 20 -3.23 2.37 8.91
N SER A 21 -4.30 2.37 9.71
CA SER A 21 -4.20 2.18 11.16
C SER A 21 -3.98 0.70 11.52
N GLU A 22 -4.84 -0.18 11.01
CA GLU A 22 -4.98 -1.55 11.50
C GLU A 22 -4.21 -2.58 10.67
N HIS A 23 -3.82 -2.22 9.44
CA HIS A 23 -3.25 -3.17 8.48
C HIS A 23 -1.94 -2.66 7.86
N ARG A 24 -1.29 -1.64 8.44
CA ARG A 24 -0.03 -1.07 7.95
C ARG A 24 1.06 -2.10 7.63
N GLU A 25 1.07 -3.21 8.36
CA GLU A 25 2.03 -4.32 8.23
C GLU A 25 1.80 -5.19 6.98
N ARG A 26 0.61 -5.12 6.37
CA ARG A 26 0.30 -5.82 5.12
C ARG A 26 1.00 -5.23 3.92
N LEU A 27 1.54 -4.02 4.08
CA LEU A 27 2.22 -3.28 3.06
C LEU A 27 3.72 -3.32 3.33
N ILE A 28 4.43 -3.97 2.41
CA ILE A 28 5.85 -4.26 2.52
C ILE A 28 6.57 -3.37 1.52
N THR A 29 7.65 -2.75 1.97
CA THR A 29 8.55 -2.02 1.10
C THR A 29 9.78 -2.89 0.86
N ARG A 30 10.03 -3.23 -0.40
CA ARG A 30 11.17 -4.05 -0.81
C ARG A 30 12.15 -3.22 -1.60
N SER A 31 13.42 -3.24 -1.19
CA SER A 31 14.50 -2.59 -1.93
C SER A 31 15.29 -3.65 -2.70
N GLU A 32 15.31 -3.57 -4.03
CA GLU A 32 16.01 -4.52 -4.90
C GLU A 32 16.76 -3.77 -6.01
N ALA A 33 18.05 -4.11 -6.21
CA ALA A 33 18.91 -3.53 -7.24
C ALA A 33 18.93 -1.97 -7.28
N GLY A 34 18.82 -1.33 -6.12
CA GLY A 34 18.78 0.13 -5.99
C GLY A 34 17.43 0.77 -6.35
N ARG A 35 16.39 -0.04 -6.49
CA ARG A 35 14.99 0.39 -6.67
C ARG A 35 14.18 0.02 -5.44
N THR A 36 13.21 0.85 -5.10
CA THR A 36 12.27 0.58 -4.04
C THR A 36 10.95 0.16 -4.66
N PHE A 37 10.37 -0.91 -4.16
CA PHE A 37 9.06 -1.42 -4.55
C PHE A 37 8.14 -1.40 -3.34
N LEU A 38 6.92 -0.98 -3.59
CA LEU A 38 5.79 -1.09 -2.70
C LEU A 38 5.03 -2.36 -3.10
N GLU A 39 4.89 -3.30 -2.17
CA GLU A 39 4.14 -4.53 -2.36
C GLU A 39 3.02 -4.61 -1.32
N VAL A 40 1.78 -4.77 -1.79
CA VAL A 40 0.62 -5.08 -0.94
C VAL A 40 0.07 -6.42 -1.41
N ASN A 41 -0.01 -7.37 -0.47
CA ASN A 41 -0.63 -8.66 -0.75
C ASN A 41 -2.14 -8.54 -0.54
N CYS A 42 -2.91 -8.55 -1.62
CA CYS A 42 -4.35 -8.55 -1.53
C CYS A 42 -4.84 -9.96 -1.19
N PRO A 43 -5.63 -10.16 -0.11
CA PRO A 43 -6.15 -11.49 0.23
C PRO A 43 -7.24 -11.96 -0.76
N ILE A 44 -7.72 -11.08 -1.64
CA ILE A 44 -8.80 -11.37 -2.59
C ILE A 44 -8.24 -11.71 -3.98
N CYS A 45 -7.19 -11.02 -4.44
CA CYS A 45 -6.57 -11.27 -5.74
C CYS A 45 -5.18 -11.91 -5.59
N PRO A 46 -4.86 -12.97 -6.35
CA PRO A 46 -3.57 -13.66 -6.23
C PRO A 46 -2.38 -12.83 -6.72
N GLU A 47 -2.62 -11.76 -7.48
CA GLU A 47 -1.59 -10.88 -8.04
C GLU A 47 -1.11 -9.80 -7.05
N GLY A 48 -1.96 -9.36 -6.11
CA GLY A 48 -1.66 -8.23 -5.24
C GLY A 48 -1.38 -6.93 -6.00
N ILE A 49 -0.74 -5.97 -5.33
CA ILE A 49 -0.26 -4.72 -5.96
C ILE A 49 1.24 -4.63 -5.74
N SER A 50 2.01 -4.53 -6.83
CA SER A 50 3.43 -4.19 -6.79
C SER A 50 3.67 -2.92 -7.61
N LYS A 51 4.30 -1.91 -7.00
CA LYS A 51 4.57 -0.63 -7.65
C LYS A 51 5.99 -0.17 -7.34
N GLU A 52 6.75 0.19 -8.37
CA GLU A 52 8.06 0.82 -8.18
C GLU A 52 7.86 2.23 -7.59
N VAL A 53 8.43 2.46 -6.42
CA VAL A 53 8.57 3.78 -5.79
C VAL A 53 9.90 4.35 -6.25
N ASN A 54 9.85 5.20 -7.27
CA ASN A 54 11.04 5.88 -7.75
C ASN A 54 11.21 7.23 -7.04
N PRO A 55 12.15 7.35 -6.08
CA PRO A 55 12.44 8.63 -5.44
C PRO A 55 12.95 9.61 -6.48
N ARG A 56 12.35 10.80 -6.56
CA ARG A 56 12.84 11.92 -7.39
C ARG A 56 14.27 12.27 -6.94
N GLY A 57 15.27 11.65 -7.56
CA GLY A 57 16.69 11.85 -7.24
C GLY A 57 17.46 10.64 -6.72
N ARG A 58 16.90 9.42 -6.71
CA ARG A 58 17.58 8.20 -6.17
C ARG A 58 18.06 8.37 -4.72
N ASP A 59 17.32 9.13 -3.93
CA ASP A 59 17.63 9.30 -2.51
C ASP A 59 17.37 7.97 -1.77
N PRO A 60 18.40 7.34 -1.18
CA PRO A 60 18.26 6.03 -0.56
C PRO A 60 17.48 6.07 0.76
N GLU A 61 17.40 7.24 1.40
CA GLU A 61 16.62 7.44 2.62
C GLU A 61 15.15 7.75 2.33
N PHE A 62 14.79 8.03 1.08
CA PHE A 62 13.42 8.39 0.68
C PHE A 62 12.40 7.33 1.07
N ALA A 63 12.73 6.05 0.86
CA ALA A 63 11.84 4.96 1.21
C ALA A 63 11.52 4.94 2.71
N GLU A 64 12.49 5.32 3.55
CA GLU A 64 12.32 5.36 5.00
C GLU A 64 11.64 6.67 5.45
N LYS A 65 12.06 7.82 4.89
CA LYS A 65 11.50 9.15 5.18
C LYS A 65 10.03 9.29 4.77
N PHE A 66 9.65 8.67 3.65
CA PHE A 66 8.30 8.72 3.08
C PHE A 66 7.56 7.39 3.23
N ALA A 67 7.98 6.52 4.15
CA ALA A 67 7.37 5.20 4.34
C ALA A 67 5.85 5.29 4.60
N ASP A 68 5.40 6.33 5.31
CA ASP A 68 3.99 6.53 5.63
C ASP A 68 3.18 6.99 4.40
N GLU A 69 3.69 7.97 3.65
CA GLU A 69 3.09 8.43 2.39
C GLU A 69 3.07 7.32 1.33
N ILE A 70 4.13 6.51 1.24
CA ILE A 70 4.20 5.35 0.36
C ILE A 70 3.10 4.35 0.74
N ARG A 71 2.90 4.08 2.04
CA ARG A 71 1.80 3.23 2.52
C ARG A 71 0.43 3.80 2.18
N MET A 72 0.26 5.10 2.35
CA MET A 72 -0.98 5.81 2.03
C MET A 72 -1.35 5.63 0.56
N VAL A 73 -0.38 5.80 -0.35
CA VAL A 73 -0.60 5.57 -1.78
C VAL A 73 -0.88 4.09 -2.07
N GLY A 74 -0.18 3.16 -1.41
CA GLY A 74 -0.39 1.73 -1.65
C GLY A 74 -1.78 1.23 -1.27
N PHE A 75 -2.34 1.66 -0.14
CA PHE A 75 -3.72 1.32 0.22
C PHE A 75 -4.75 2.01 -0.68
N ASP A 76 -4.47 3.21 -1.18
CA ASP A 76 -5.36 3.85 -2.14
C ASP A 76 -5.37 3.09 -3.48
N LEU A 77 -4.22 2.60 -3.93
CA LEU A 77 -4.11 1.74 -5.10
C LEU A 77 -4.86 0.41 -4.91
N LEU A 78 -4.76 -0.20 -3.72
CA LEU A 78 -5.52 -1.42 -3.40
C LEU A 78 -7.02 -1.19 -3.45
N LEU A 79 -7.49 -0.08 -2.88
CA LEU A 79 -8.90 0.31 -2.94
C LEU A 79 -9.37 0.54 -4.37
N TYR A 80 -8.55 1.21 -5.19
CA TYR A 80 -8.82 1.37 -6.62
C TYR A 80 -8.93 0.04 -7.34
N HIS A 81 -7.99 -0.87 -7.09
CA HIS A 81 -8.01 -2.21 -7.66
C HIS A 81 -9.25 -3.00 -7.25
N TRP A 82 -9.70 -2.83 -6.00
CA TRP A 82 -10.84 -3.57 -5.47
C TRP A 82 -12.21 -3.02 -5.88
N GLU A 83 -12.30 -1.72 -6.19
CA GLU A 83 -13.53 -1.12 -6.75
C GLU A 83 -13.72 -1.39 -8.26
N THR A 84 -12.75 -2.04 -8.91
CA THR A 84 -12.81 -2.37 -10.35
C THR A 84 -13.31 -3.80 -10.56
#